data_AF-A0AAU8UL14-F1
#
_entry.id   AF-A0AAU8UL14-F1
#
_cell.length_a   1.000
_cell.length_b   1.000
_cell.length_c   1.000
_cell.angle_alpha   90.00
_cell.angle_beta   90.00
_cell.angle_gamma   90.00
#
_symmetry.space_group_name_H-M   'P 1'
#
loop_
_entity.id
_entity.type
_entity.pdbx_description
1 polymer ?
#
loop_
_entity_poly.entity_id
_entity_poly.type
_entity_poly.pdbx_seq_one_letter_code
_entity_poly.pdbx_strand_id
1 'polypeptide(L)'
;MNNDKTLLETEADNRKLKSNLLTSIFLMITSAIGPGYLTQTANFTEQLGANFAFAIMLAIVIAFAAQVNVWRVLSVTGMYAQDLSNKVLPGLGYVVSFFIVLGGLAFNIGNVGGSGLGLNAIFGIDYTIGAVITGIIAILIFISKNGQSLVDQFIKILGVVMLILALYVAVVTKPPVGEALQSMIRPQNIESLILPIITLVGGTVGGYISFSGGHKLIDAGITGVKNAKIASNSATFAILGSGVMRLLLFFVFLGVVSSGVGLDPSNPAASGFEIALGRPGEIIFGIILFSAGISSVIGAAYTSASFLKTFHPLLEKYNNLVIIGFIVFSTIVYAFIGQPVMLLILAGSLNGLILPLTLGTILIGANRKNIVGDDYKHPIWLTVLGVIAAVATLYLGIQSLSGITALWQG
;
A
#
# COMPACT_ATOMS: atom_id res chain seq x y z
N MET A 1 4.62 -45.21 -11.47
CA MET A 1 3.89 -44.52 -12.56
C MET A 1 2.65 -43.75 -12.10
N ASN A 2 1.67 -44.33 -11.37
CA ASN A 2 0.55 -43.52 -10.85
C ASN A 2 0.96 -42.67 -9.62
N ASN A 3 1.68 -43.22 -8.64
CA ASN A 3 2.12 -42.45 -7.46
C ASN A 3 3.06 -41.29 -7.79
N ASP A 4 3.94 -41.44 -8.79
CA ASP A 4 4.88 -40.38 -9.18
C ASP A 4 4.16 -39.20 -9.83
N LYS A 5 3.09 -39.44 -10.61
CA LYS A 5 2.25 -38.38 -11.18
C LYS A 5 1.48 -37.63 -10.09
N THR A 6 0.89 -38.33 -9.12
CA THR A 6 0.17 -37.68 -8.02
C THR A 6 1.10 -36.87 -7.11
N LEU A 7 2.33 -37.34 -6.88
CA LEU A 7 3.35 -36.60 -6.13
C LEU A 7 3.80 -35.35 -6.89
N LEU A 8 4.08 -35.46 -8.19
CA LEU A 8 4.46 -34.33 -9.04
C LEU A 8 3.34 -33.27 -9.16
N GLU A 9 2.09 -33.70 -9.27
CA GLU A 9 0.90 -32.82 -9.26
C GLU A 9 0.77 -32.10 -7.91
N THR A 10 0.93 -32.82 -6.80
CA THR A 10 0.89 -32.25 -5.44
C THR A 10 2.01 -31.23 -5.21
N GLU A 11 3.22 -31.49 -5.71
CA GLU A 11 4.34 -30.55 -5.64
C GLU A 11 4.15 -29.31 -6.53
N ALA A 12 3.55 -29.48 -7.71
CA ALA A 12 3.23 -28.38 -8.61
C ALA A 12 2.16 -27.47 -8.00
N ASP A 13 1.12 -28.03 -7.42
CA ASP A 13 0.05 -27.29 -6.73
C ASP A 13 0.59 -26.56 -5.51
N ASN A 14 1.47 -27.19 -4.72
CA ASN A 14 2.13 -26.55 -3.59
C ASN A 14 3.04 -25.39 -4.03
N ARG A 15 3.77 -25.53 -5.14
CA ARG A 15 4.59 -24.44 -5.71
C ARG A 15 3.73 -23.27 -6.19
N LYS A 16 2.62 -23.57 -6.87
CA LYS A 16 1.66 -22.57 -7.35
C LYS A 16 1.03 -21.80 -6.18
N LEU A 17 0.59 -22.52 -5.14
CA LEU A 17 0.05 -21.92 -3.91
C LEU A 17 1.07 -20.98 -3.26
N LYS A 18 2.32 -21.43 -3.05
CA LYS A 18 3.39 -20.59 -2.48
C LYS A 18 3.65 -19.34 -3.32
N SER A 19 3.68 -19.47 -4.65
CA SER A 19 3.88 -18.31 -5.53
C SER A 19 2.73 -17.30 -5.44
N ASN A 20 1.48 -17.77 -5.38
CA ASN A 20 0.30 -16.91 -5.27
C ASN A 20 0.26 -16.17 -3.92
N LEU A 21 0.65 -16.85 -2.83
CA LEU A 21 0.77 -16.23 -1.51
C LEU A 21 1.84 -15.14 -1.51
N LEU A 22 3.05 -15.44 -1.99
CA LEU A 22 4.13 -14.47 -2.07
C LEU A 22 3.73 -13.26 -2.92
N THR A 23 3.08 -13.49 -4.05
CA THR A 23 2.57 -12.42 -4.90
C THR A 23 1.59 -11.52 -4.16
N SER A 24 0.62 -12.09 -3.44
CA SER A 24 -0.37 -11.32 -2.68
C SER A 24 0.29 -10.48 -1.59
N ILE A 25 1.28 -11.06 -0.90
CA ILE A 25 2.07 -10.40 0.15
C ILE A 25 2.88 -9.24 -0.45
N PHE A 26 3.68 -9.49 -1.48
CA PHE A 26 4.53 -8.47 -2.08
C PHE A 26 3.73 -7.41 -2.83
N LEU A 27 2.61 -7.75 -3.45
CA LEU A 27 1.71 -6.77 -4.07
C LEU A 27 1.27 -5.71 -3.07
N MET A 28 0.89 -6.13 -1.86
CA MET A 28 0.53 -5.21 -0.79
C MET A 28 1.75 -4.44 -0.27
N ILE A 29 2.86 -5.14 0.05
CA ILE A 29 4.09 -4.49 0.57
C ILE A 29 4.50 -3.37 -0.36
N THR A 30 4.64 -3.66 -1.64
CA THR A 30 5.10 -2.70 -2.65
C THR A 30 4.08 -1.58 -2.90
N SER A 31 2.78 -1.86 -2.84
CA SER A 31 1.74 -0.81 -2.90
C SER A 31 1.78 0.13 -1.70
N ALA A 32 2.13 -0.37 -0.52
CA ALA A 32 2.25 0.41 0.71
C ALA A 32 3.55 1.24 0.78
N ILE A 33 4.50 1.02 -0.12
CA ILE A 33 5.79 1.76 -0.19
C ILE A 33 5.79 2.74 -1.40
N GLY A 34 4.61 3.14 -1.90
CA GLY A 34 4.53 4.00 -3.09
C GLY A 34 5.27 5.35 -2.95
N PRO A 35 5.48 6.10 -4.04
CA PRO A 35 6.21 7.37 -4.02
C PRO A 35 5.79 8.41 -2.97
N GLY A 36 4.48 8.53 -2.72
CA GLY A 36 3.95 9.41 -1.69
C GLY A 36 4.46 9.04 -0.30
N TYR A 37 4.61 7.75 -0.02
CA TYR A 37 5.12 7.24 1.24
C TYR A 37 6.57 7.64 1.48
N LEU A 38 7.43 7.49 0.46
CA LEU A 38 8.85 7.80 0.57
C LEU A 38 9.05 9.29 0.87
N THR A 39 8.30 10.12 0.15
CA THR A 39 8.28 11.58 0.31
C THR A 39 7.74 12.00 1.68
N GLN A 40 6.65 11.39 2.15
CA GLN A 40 6.10 11.65 3.48
C GLN A 40 7.06 11.22 4.58
N THR A 41 7.73 10.07 4.43
CA THR A 41 8.73 9.60 5.39
C THR A 41 9.87 10.60 5.51
N ALA A 42 10.40 11.10 4.39
CA ALA A 42 11.43 12.14 4.40
C ALA A 42 10.95 13.40 5.13
N ASN A 43 9.82 13.97 4.70
CA ASN A 43 9.25 15.19 5.26
C ASN A 43 8.95 15.10 6.76
N PHE A 44 8.30 14.03 7.19
CA PHE A 44 7.98 13.87 8.61
C PHE A 44 9.23 13.59 9.45
N THR A 45 10.26 12.95 8.89
CA THR A 45 11.53 12.76 9.61
C THR A 45 12.28 14.07 9.77
N GLU A 46 12.31 14.93 8.74
CA GLU A 46 12.85 16.29 8.84
C GLU A 46 12.17 17.09 9.96
N GLN A 47 10.83 17.03 10.02
CA GLN A 47 10.05 17.82 10.97
C GLN A 47 10.08 17.29 12.41
N LEU A 48 10.10 15.97 12.59
CA LEU A 48 9.83 15.33 13.88
C LEU A 48 11.03 14.55 14.42
N GLY A 49 12.08 14.36 13.60
CA GLY A 49 13.25 13.56 13.96
C GLY A 49 12.86 12.17 14.48
N ALA A 50 13.41 11.80 15.63
CA ALA A 50 13.17 10.51 16.26
C ALA A 50 11.71 10.29 16.70
N ASN A 51 10.93 11.36 16.98
CA ASN A 51 9.53 11.25 17.40
C ASN A 51 8.64 10.61 16.32
N PHE A 52 9.02 10.72 15.05
CA PHE A 52 8.30 10.08 13.95
C PHE A 52 8.26 8.54 14.08
N ALA A 53 9.21 7.94 14.80
CA ALA A 53 9.22 6.51 15.06
C ALA A 53 7.95 6.03 15.78
N PHE A 54 7.37 6.85 16.68
CA PHE A 54 6.08 6.55 17.32
C PHE A 54 4.93 6.50 16.32
N ALA A 55 4.89 7.46 15.39
CA ALA A 55 3.86 7.49 14.36
C ALA A 55 3.94 6.24 13.47
N ILE A 56 5.15 5.81 13.11
CA ILE A 56 5.40 4.57 12.36
C ILE A 56 4.89 3.35 13.14
N MET A 57 5.25 3.23 14.43
CA MET A 57 4.84 2.11 15.27
C MET A 57 3.31 2.03 15.36
N LEU A 58 2.65 3.14 15.68
CA LEU A 58 1.19 3.17 15.83
C LEU A 58 0.49 2.89 14.50
N ALA A 59 1.02 3.41 13.39
CA ALA A 59 0.49 3.12 12.06
C ALA A 59 0.58 1.62 11.72
N ILE A 60 1.69 0.95 12.07
CA ILE A 60 1.84 -0.51 11.87
C ILE A 60 0.83 -1.29 12.71
N VAL A 61 0.58 -0.89 13.96
CA VAL A 61 -0.40 -1.56 14.85
C VAL A 61 -1.82 -1.43 14.29
N ILE A 62 -2.22 -0.22 13.90
CA ILE A 62 -3.53 0.04 13.29
C ILE A 62 -3.67 -0.74 11.98
N ALA A 63 -2.62 -0.72 11.15
CA ALA A 63 -2.60 -1.40 9.88
C ALA A 63 -2.70 -2.93 10.05
N PHE A 64 -2.00 -3.51 11.03
CA PHE A 64 -2.14 -4.93 11.38
C PHE A 64 -3.58 -5.30 11.75
N ALA A 65 -4.19 -4.53 12.65
CA ALA A 65 -5.56 -4.75 13.09
C ALA A 65 -6.56 -4.68 11.93
N ALA A 66 -6.43 -3.69 11.05
CA ALA A 66 -7.28 -3.59 9.86
C ALA A 66 -7.04 -4.75 8.88
N GLN A 67 -5.78 -5.00 8.52
CA GLN A 67 -5.44 -5.85 7.38
C GLN A 67 -5.74 -7.33 7.63
N VAL A 68 -5.46 -7.81 8.85
CA VAL A 68 -5.74 -9.21 9.22
C VAL A 68 -7.24 -9.47 9.22
N ASN A 69 -8.06 -8.50 9.65
CA ASN A 69 -9.52 -8.59 9.56
C ASN A 69 -9.99 -8.66 8.10
N VAL A 70 -9.57 -7.69 7.29
CA VAL A 70 -9.95 -7.58 5.87
C VAL A 70 -9.63 -8.86 5.12
N TRP A 71 -8.37 -9.31 5.13
CA TRP A 71 -7.99 -10.47 4.31
C TRP A 71 -8.59 -11.78 4.80
N ARG A 72 -8.68 -11.96 6.13
CA ARG A 72 -9.28 -13.17 6.70
C ARG A 72 -10.73 -13.31 6.29
N VAL A 73 -11.52 -12.24 6.42
CA VAL A 73 -12.97 -12.27 6.15
C VAL A 73 -13.23 -12.41 4.65
N LEU A 74 -12.50 -11.68 3.81
CA LEU A 74 -12.61 -11.79 2.35
C LEU A 74 -12.22 -13.19 1.85
N SER A 75 -11.12 -13.77 2.36
CA SER A 75 -10.74 -15.14 2.03
C SER A 75 -11.79 -16.15 2.51
N VAL A 76 -12.27 -16.04 3.75
CA VAL A 76 -13.30 -16.94 4.30
C VAL A 76 -14.56 -16.94 3.45
N THR A 77 -15.03 -15.75 3.05
CA THR A 77 -16.26 -15.59 2.28
C THR A 77 -16.08 -15.88 0.79
N GLY A 78 -14.86 -15.73 0.27
CA GLY A 78 -14.58 -15.76 -1.17
C GLY A 78 -15.23 -14.61 -1.94
N MET A 79 -15.72 -13.58 -1.25
CA MET A 79 -16.38 -12.41 -1.85
C MET A 79 -15.39 -11.26 -1.95
N TYR A 80 -15.46 -10.49 -3.04
CA TYR A 80 -14.81 -9.19 -3.06
C TYR A 80 -15.46 -8.23 -2.06
N ALA A 81 -14.71 -7.23 -1.60
CA ALA A 81 -15.12 -6.37 -0.51
C ALA A 81 -16.41 -5.57 -0.79
N GLN A 82 -16.61 -5.14 -2.04
CA GLN A 82 -17.84 -4.46 -2.44
C GLN A 82 -19.06 -5.39 -2.45
N ASP A 83 -18.88 -6.66 -2.82
CA ASP A 83 -19.97 -7.64 -2.82
C ASP A 83 -20.35 -8.04 -1.40
N LEU A 84 -19.34 -8.24 -0.54
CA LEU A 84 -19.55 -8.41 0.90
C LEU A 84 -20.28 -7.20 1.48
N SER A 85 -19.85 -5.98 1.13
CA SER A 85 -20.49 -4.74 1.60
C SER A 85 -21.96 -4.65 1.17
N ASN A 86 -22.29 -5.05 -0.06
CA ASN A 86 -23.67 -5.14 -0.54
C ASN A 86 -24.51 -6.18 0.21
N LYS A 87 -23.91 -7.29 0.67
CA LYS A 87 -24.61 -8.25 1.56
C LYS A 87 -24.82 -7.72 2.97
N VAL A 88 -23.95 -6.82 3.44
CA VAL A 88 -24.12 -6.14 4.73
C VAL A 88 -25.27 -5.13 4.65
N LEU A 89 -25.30 -4.32 3.60
CA LEU A 89 -26.39 -3.38 3.33
C LEU A 89 -26.51 -3.18 1.82
N PRO A 90 -27.68 -3.46 1.21
CA PRO A 90 -27.88 -3.25 -0.23
C PRO A 90 -27.55 -1.81 -0.62
N GLY A 91 -26.73 -1.62 -1.66
CA GLY A 91 -26.27 -0.31 -2.11
C GLY A 91 -24.90 0.10 -1.56
N LEU A 92 -24.49 -0.44 -0.41
CA LEU A 92 -23.25 -0.06 0.25
C LEU A 92 -21.99 -0.45 -0.54
N GLY A 93 -22.05 -1.53 -1.30
CA GLY A 93 -20.96 -1.93 -2.19
C GLY A 93 -20.65 -0.88 -3.24
N TYR A 94 -21.65 -0.19 -3.79
CA TYR A 94 -21.43 0.88 -4.77
C TYR A 94 -20.77 2.10 -4.13
N VAL A 95 -21.17 2.46 -2.90
CA VAL A 95 -20.55 3.55 -2.14
C VAL A 95 -19.09 3.24 -1.83
N VAL A 96 -18.82 2.03 -1.34
CA VAL A 96 -17.45 1.57 -1.09
C VAL A 96 -16.64 1.57 -2.39
N SER A 97 -17.17 1.02 -3.48
CA SER A 97 -16.47 1.03 -4.77
C SER A 97 -16.15 2.43 -5.26
N PHE A 98 -17.07 3.39 -5.13
CA PHE A 98 -16.83 4.78 -5.51
C PHE A 98 -15.61 5.36 -4.77
N PHE A 99 -15.59 5.27 -3.44
CA PHE A 99 -14.48 5.79 -2.64
C PHE A 99 -13.15 5.08 -2.90
N ILE A 100 -13.18 3.76 -3.07
CA ILE A 100 -11.96 2.98 -3.36
C ILE A 100 -11.40 3.30 -4.75
N VAL A 101 -12.26 3.44 -5.77
CA VAL A 101 -11.83 3.80 -7.12
C VAL A 101 -11.30 5.22 -7.17
N LEU A 102 -11.96 6.18 -6.50
CA LEU A 102 -11.50 7.57 -6.41
C LEU A 102 -10.14 7.66 -5.72
N GLY A 103 -10.01 7.03 -4.55
CA GLY A 103 -8.75 6.98 -3.80
C GLY A 103 -7.66 6.25 -4.57
N GLY A 104 -7.99 5.13 -5.22
CA GLY A 104 -7.07 4.38 -6.08
C GLY A 104 -6.57 5.21 -7.24
N LEU A 105 -7.43 6.04 -7.85
CA LEU A 105 -7.06 6.88 -8.98
C LEU A 105 -6.09 7.98 -8.55
N ALA A 106 -6.36 8.65 -7.42
CA ALA A 106 -5.47 9.65 -6.86
C ALA A 106 -4.08 9.07 -6.54
N PHE A 107 -4.05 7.88 -5.92
CA PHE A 107 -2.79 7.17 -5.69
C PHE A 107 -2.09 6.80 -6.99
N ASN A 108 -2.83 6.36 -8.02
CA ASN A 108 -2.23 5.93 -9.27
C ASN A 108 -1.56 7.08 -10.02
N ILE A 109 -2.17 8.28 -10.01
CA ILE A 109 -1.56 9.51 -10.54
C ILE A 109 -0.23 9.79 -9.82
N GLY A 110 -0.24 9.68 -8.49
CA GLY A 110 0.96 9.82 -7.66
C GLY A 110 2.04 8.76 -7.91
N ASN A 111 1.63 7.51 -8.13
CA ASN A 111 2.53 6.40 -8.40
C ASN A 111 3.22 6.55 -9.76
N VAL A 112 2.46 6.92 -10.79
CA VAL A 112 2.97 7.18 -12.15
C VAL A 112 3.99 8.31 -12.13
N GLY A 113 3.66 9.45 -11.51
CA GLY A 113 4.59 10.56 -11.43
C GLY A 113 5.83 10.27 -10.59
N GLY A 114 5.69 9.51 -9.51
CA GLY A 114 6.83 9.12 -8.70
C GLY A 114 7.75 8.13 -9.40
N SER A 115 7.22 7.22 -10.21
CA SER A 115 8.08 6.43 -11.11
C SER A 115 8.80 7.30 -12.14
N GLY A 116 8.15 8.35 -12.63
CA GLY A 116 8.80 9.36 -13.48
C GLY A 116 9.98 10.05 -12.79
N LEU A 117 9.81 10.48 -11.53
CA LEU A 117 10.90 10.99 -10.69
C LEU A 117 12.01 9.94 -10.48
N GLY A 118 11.64 8.67 -10.32
CA GLY A 118 12.61 7.58 -10.21
C GLY A 118 13.48 7.45 -11.46
N LEU A 119 12.87 7.48 -12.65
CA LEU A 119 13.62 7.45 -13.92
C LEU A 119 14.45 8.72 -14.14
N ASN A 120 13.96 9.88 -13.70
CA ASN A 120 14.74 11.12 -13.70
C ASN A 120 16.00 10.98 -12.83
N ALA A 121 15.89 10.45 -11.61
CA ALA A 121 17.05 10.25 -10.75
C ALA A 121 18.07 9.26 -11.34
N ILE A 122 17.60 8.17 -11.96
CA ILE A 122 18.49 7.17 -12.58
C ILE A 122 19.17 7.71 -13.84
N PHE A 123 18.38 8.25 -14.79
CA PHE A 123 18.82 8.50 -16.17
C PHE A 123 18.87 9.99 -16.56
N GLY A 124 18.39 10.90 -15.71
CA GLY A 124 18.31 12.33 -16.01
C GLY A 124 17.22 12.71 -17.01
N ILE A 125 16.30 11.79 -17.34
CA ILE A 125 15.19 12.08 -18.28
C ILE A 125 14.13 12.95 -17.62
N ASP A 126 13.38 13.72 -18.40
CA ASP A 126 12.24 14.48 -17.89
C ASP A 126 11.23 13.59 -17.15
N TYR A 127 10.74 14.05 -15.99
CA TYR A 127 9.88 13.23 -15.13
C TYR A 127 8.50 12.96 -15.75
N THR A 128 8.03 13.81 -16.66
CA THR A 128 6.76 13.59 -17.38
C THR A 128 6.96 12.51 -18.43
N ILE A 129 8.06 12.56 -19.18
CA ILE A 129 8.46 11.49 -20.11
C ILE A 129 8.64 10.18 -19.34
N GLY A 130 9.34 10.19 -18.20
CA GLY A 130 9.52 9.02 -17.36
C GLY A 130 8.20 8.40 -16.91
N ALA A 131 7.24 9.23 -16.49
CA ALA A 131 5.92 8.75 -16.09
C ALA A 131 5.12 8.13 -17.25
N VAL A 132 5.20 8.72 -18.46
CA VAL A 132 4.60 8.14 -19.67
C VAL A 132 5.23 6.78 -19.99
N ILE A 133 6.57 6.66 -19.87
CA ILE A 133 7.28 5.39 -20.02
C ILE A 133 6.76 4.36 -19.00
N THR A 134 6.60 4.75 -17.73
CA THR A 134 6.03 3.88 -16.69
C THR A 134 4.64 3.40 -17.07
N GLY A 135 3.76 4.31 -17.51
CA GLY A 135 2.42 3.96 -17.97
C GLY A 135 2.44 2.94 -19.10
N ILE A 136 3.31 3.14 -20.11
CA ILE A 136 3.50 2.21 -21.23
C ILE A 136 3.98 0.83 -20.73
N ILE A 137 4.99 0.79 -19.87
CA ILE A 137 5.51 -0.48 -19.32
C ILE A 137 4.39 -1.22 -18.57
N ALA A 138 3.64 -0.51 -17.71
CA ALA A 138 2.53 -1.10 -16.97
C ALA A 138 1.43 -1.64 -17.92
N ILE A 139 1.09 -0.91 -18.99
CA ILE A 139 0.13 -1.36 -20.01
C ILE A 139 0.64 -2.62 -20.73
N LEU A 140 1.90 -2.65 -21.16
CA LEU A 140 2.50 -3.81 -21.84
C LEU A 140 2.46 -5.06 -20.98
N ILE A 141 2.67 -4.91 -19.67
CA ILE A 141 2.55 -6.00 -18.70
C ILE A 141 1.12 -6.59 -18.72
N PHE A 142 0.07 -5.76 -18.76
CA PHE A 142 -1.32 -6.22 -18.79
C PHE A 142 -1.81 -6.72 -20.16
N ILE A 143 -1.17 -6.31 -21.26
CA ILE A 143 -1.46 -6.83 -22.61
C ILE A 143 -0.87 -8.22 -22.83
N SER A 144 0.23 -8.54 -22.14
CA SER A 144 0.91 -9.83 -22.29
C SER A 144 -0.01 -11.02 -21.97
N LYS A 145 0.01 -12.05 -22.81
CA LYS A 145 -0.69 -13.33 -22.58
C LYS A 145 -0.24 -14.01 -21.27
N ASN A 146 0.98 -13.73 -20.81
CA ASN A 146 1.53 -14.17 -19.53
C ASN A 146 1.54 -13.04 -18.47
N GLY A 147 0.73 -11.99 -18.66
CA GLY A 147 0.79 -10.74 -17.91
C GLY A 147 0.73 -10.92 -16.40
N GLN A 148 -0.16 -11.79 -15.89
CA GLN A 148 -0.19 -12.09 -14.46
C GLN A 148 1.12 -12.73 -13.95
N SER A 149 1.69 -13.69 -14.66
CA SER A 149 2.96 -14.31 -14.23
C SER A 149 4.13 -13.33 -14.28
N LEU A 150 4.14 -12.41 -15.26
CA LEU A 150 5.12 -11.35 -15.37
C LEU A 150 4.97 -10.32 -14.24
N VAL A 151 3.75 -9.85 -13.96
CA VAL A 151 3.44 -9.00 -12.79
C VAL A 151 3.97 -9.65 -11.52
N ASP A 152 3.67 -10.92 -11.32
CA ASP A 152 4.00 -11.64 -10.10
C ASP A 152 5.53 -11.74 -9.92
N GLN A 153 6.28 -12.09 -10.96
CA GLN A 153 7.75 -12.13 -10.91
C GLN A 153 8.35 -10.73 -10.71
N PHE A 154 7.84 -9.75 -11.44
CA PHE A 154 8.32 -8.37 -11.39
C PHE A 154 8.19 -7.78 -9.99
N ILE A 155 7.01 -7.87 -9.38
CA ILE A 155 6.76 -7.35 -8.03
C ILE A 155 7.66 -8.02 -6.98
N LYS A 156 7.88 -9.33 -7.07
CA LYS A 156 8.76 -10.06 -6.13
C LYS A 156 10.21 -9.60 -6.23
N ILE A 157 10.74 -9.49 -7.45
CA ILE A 157 12.13 -9.05 -7.69
C ILE A 157 12.32 -7.63 -7.19
N LEU A 158 11.43 -6.71 -7.59
CA LEU A 158 11.49 -5.32 -7.17
C LEU A 158 11.42 -5.17 -5.65
N GLY A 159 10.53 -5.91 -4.99
CA GLY A 159 10.40 -5.91 -3.53
C GLY A 159 11.70 -6.26 -2.81
N VAL A 160 12.40 -7.30 -3.27
CA VAL A 160 13.68 -7.73 -2.69
C VAL A 160 14.79 -6.71 -2.95
N VAL A 161 14.88 -6.18 -4.17
CA VAL A 161 15.88 -5.17 -4.53
C VAL A 161 15.72 -3.91 -3.67
N MET A 162 14.49 -3.42 -3.51
CA MET A 162 14.20 -2.25 -2.68
C MET A 162 14.63 -2.44 -1.23
N LEU A 163 14.35 -3.61 -0.65
CA LEU A 163 14.68 -3.90 0.74
C LEU A 163 16.20 -3.94 0.96
N ILE A 164 16.96 -4.57 0.06
CA ILE A 164 18.42 -4.64 0.16
C ILE A 164 19.03 -3.24 0.04
N LEU A 165 18.58 -2.47 -0.95
CA LEU A 165 19.10 -1.12 -1.17
C LEU A 165 18.79 -0.18 -0.01
N ALA A 166 17.55 -0.19 0.50
CA ALA A 166 17.19 0.63 1.65
C ALA A 166 17.94 0.22 2.91
N LEU A 167 18.13 -1.08 3.14
CA LEU A 167 18.94 -1.56 4.27
C LEU A 167 20.39 -1.08 4.16
N TYR A 168 20.98 -1.17 2.97
CA TYR A 168 22.33 -0.70 2.74
C TYR A 168 22.48 0.79 3.10
N VAL A 169 21.61 1.65 2.57
CA VAL A 169 21.67 3.09 2.84
C VAL A 169 21.40 3.38 4.32
N ALA A 170 20.41 2.72 4.94
CA ALA A 170 20.09 2.90 6.35
C ALA A 170 21.26 2.55 7.29
N VAL A 171 22.09 1.57 6.92
CA VAL A 171 23.31 1.24 7.67
C VAL A 171 24.39 2.30 7.46
N VAL A 172 24.55 2.78 6.23
CA VAL A 172 25.55 3.81 5.88
C VAL A 172 25.28 5.13 6.60
N THR A 173 24.01 5.53 6.75
CA THR A 173 23.64 6.79 7.39
C THR A 173 23.84 6.81 8.90
N LYS A 174 24.16 5.67 9.54
CA LYS A 174 24.43 5.52 10.99
C LYS A 174 23.38 6.25 11.87
N PRO A 175 22.08 5.97 11.69
CA PRO A 175 21.04 6.67 12.42
C PRO A 175 21.10 6.39 13.93
N PRO A 176 20.60 7.32 14.77
CA PRO A 176 20.48 7.13 16.21
C PRO A 176 19.33 6.16 16.54
N VAL A 177 19.54 4.86 16.25
CA VAL A 177 18.52 3.81 16.45
C VAL A 177 18.03 3.75 17.90
N GLY A 178 18.93 3.95 18.88
CA GLY A 178 18.57 3.96 20.29
C GLY A 178 17.56 5.05 20.65
N GLU A 179 17.73 6.26 20.11
CA GLU A 179 16.82 7.39 20.32
C GLU A 179 15.47 7.15 19.65
N ALA A 180 15.48 6.62 18.43
CA ALA A 180 14.26 6.23 17.73
C ALA A 180 13.46 5.18 18.52
N LEU A 181 14.12 4.15 19.04
CA LEU A 181 13.46 3.12 19.86
C LEU A 181 12.87 3.67 21.16
N GLN A 182 13.56 4.62 21.81
CA GLN A 182 13.00 5.31 22.98
C GLN A 182 11.77 6.15 22.60
N SER A 183 11.86 6.88 21.50
CA SER A 183 10.78 7.73 20.98
C SER A 183 9.54 6.93 20.55
N MET A 184 9.70 5.67 20.11
CA MET A 184 8.58 4.76 19.84
C MET A 184 7.69 4.49 21.05
N ILE A 185 8.21 4.62 22.27
CA ILE A 185 7.47 4.33 23.50
C ILE A 185 7.15 5.62 24.25
N ARG A 186 8.00 6.64 24.13
CA ARG A 186 7.90 7.92 24.83
C ARG A 186 8.11 9.08 23.86
N PRO A 187 7.16 9.33 22.93
CA PRO A 187 7.27 10.45 22.01
C PRO A 187 7.12 11.77 22.77
N GLN A 188 7.77 12.81 22.28
CA GLN A 188 7.48 14.18 22.68
C GLN A 188 6.34 14.71 21.80
N ASN A 189 5.46 15.53 22.40
CA ASN A 189 4.37 16.23 21.71
C ASN A 189 3.49 15.34 20.78
N ILE A 190 2.61 14.54 21.40
CA ILE A 190 1.71 13.61 20.69
C ILE A 190 0.80 14.32 19.67
N GLU A 191 0.42 15.57 19.90
CA GLU A 191 -0.49 16.32 19.01
C GLU A 191 0.12 16.51 17.62
N SER A 192 1.42 16.81 17.55
CA SER A 192 2.17 16.94 16.29
C SER A 192 2.22 15.65 15.47
N LEU A 193 1.95 14.50 16.10
CA LEU A 193 2.01 13.18 15.46
C LEU A 193 0.69 12.76 14.83
N ILE A 194 -0.43 13.45 15.10
CA ILE A 194 -1.76 13.06 14.61
C ILE A 194 -1.81 12.96 13.08
N LEU A 195 -1.38 14.02 12.38
CA LEU A 195 -1.33 14.05 10.92
C LEU A 195 -0.37 12.99 10.34
N PRO A 196 0.88 12.85 10.85
CA PRO A 196 1.75 11.75 10.49
C PRO A 196 1.07 10.38 10.64
N ILE A 197 0.50 10.05 11.81
CA ILE A 197 -0.12 8.75 12.07
C ILE A 197 -1.21 8.45 11.04
N ILE A 198 -2.19 9.33 10.83
CA ILE A 198 -3.29 9.05 9.91
C ILE A 198 -2.83 8.98 8.46
N THR A 199 -1.84 9.80 8.08
CA THR A 199 -1.26 9.77 6.74
C THR A 199 -0.54 8.45 6.50
N LEU A 200 0.22 7.96 7.48
CA LEU A 200 0.89 6.67 7.40
C LEU A 200 -0.09 5.50 7.36
N VAL A 201 -1.16 5.55 8.15
CA VAL A 201 -2.24 4.54 8.12
C VAL A 201 -2.92 4.55 6.75
N GLY A 202 -3.32 5.71 6.24
CA GLY A 202 -3.93 5.86 4.93
C GLY A 202 -3.03 5.36 3.80
N GLY A 203 -1.71 5.60 3.88
CA GLY A 203 -0.73 5.08 2.93
C GLY A 203 -0.44 3.57 3.02
N THR A 204 -0.93 2.87 4.04
CA THR A 204 -0.66 1.43 4.25
C THR A 204 -1.90 0.57 4.12
N VAL A 205 -3.01 1.02 4.68
CA VAL A 205 -4.29 0.31 4.74
C VAL A 205 -5.45 1.19 4.30
N GLY A 206 -5.18 2.37 3.76
CA GLY A 206 -6.21 3.21 3.17
C GLY A 206 -6.54 2.81 1.72
N GLY A 207 -7.76 3.10 1.31
CA GLY A 207 -8.21 2.92 -0.07
C GLY A 207 -7.99 1.49 -0.58
N TYR A 208 -7.48 1.37 -1.82
CA TYR A 208 -7.29 0.09 -2.49
C TYR A 208 -6.27 -0.83 -1.81
N ILE A 209 -5.29 -0.29 -1.06
CA ILE A 209 -4.15 -1.09 -0.56
C ILE A 209 -4.65 -2.18 0.39
N SER A 210 -5.65 -1.86 1.22
CA SER A 210 -6.36 -2.80 2.11
C SER A 210 -6.89 -4.04 1.39
N PHE A 211 -7.26 -3.92 0.12
CA PHE A 211 -7.94 -4.96 -0.63
C PHE A 211 -7.03 -5.67 -1.62
N SER A 212 -5.89 -5.08 -1.98
CA SER A 212 -5.00 -5.55 -3.04
C SER A 212 -4.61 -7.02 -2.92
N GLY A 213 -3.97 -7.40 -1.81
CA GLY A 213 -3.60 -8.80 -1.59
C GLY A 213 -4.81 -9.69 -1.25
N GLY A 214 -5.83 -9.18 -0.56
CA GLY A 214 -7.05 -9.93 -0.23
C GLY A 214 -7.82 -10.38 -1.48
N HIS A 215 -8.01 -9.48 -2.44
CA HIS A 215 -8.63 -9.78 -3.73
C HIS A 215 -7.75 -10.71 -4.57
N LYS A 216 -6.42 -10.54 -4.52
CA LYS A 216 -5.49 -11.47 -5.18
C LYS A 216 -5.55 -12.88 -4.59
N LEU A 217 -5.74 -13.03 -3.27
CA LEU A 217 -5.96 -14.33 -2.63
C LEU A 217 -7.26 -14.99 -3.13
N ILE A 218 -8.33 -14.21 -3.31
CA ILE A 218 -9.60 -14.69 -3.87
C ILE A 218 -9.40 -15.16 -5.32
N ASP A 219 -8.76 -14.36 -6.16
CA ASP A 219 -8.46 -14.71 -7.56
C ASP A 219 -7.58 -15.96 -7.67
N ALA A 220 -6.73 -16.20 -6.66
CA ALA A 220 -5.90 -17.39 -6.56
C ALA A 220 -6.65 -18.64 -6.04
N GLY A 221 -7.95 -18.53 -5.73
CA GLY A 221 -8.76 -19.62 -5.17
C GLY A 221 -8.47 -19.93 -3.69
N ILE A 222 -7.78 -19.04 -2.98
CA ILE A 222 -7.44 -19.20 -1.56
C ILE A 222 -8.63 -18.70 -0.73
N THR A 223 -9.74 -19.43 -0.81
CA THR A 223 -11.02 -19.07 -0.21
C THR A 223 -11.58 -20.16 0.72
N GLY A 224 -12.57 -19.79 1.53
CA GLY A 224 -13.25 -20.67 2.48
C GLY A 224 -12.58 -20.75 3.86
N VAL A 225 -13.33 -21.28 4.84
CA VAL A 225 -12.94 -21.33 6.26
C VAL A 225 -11.57 -21.97 6.50
N LYS A 226 -11.23 -23.02 5.73
CA LYS A 226 -9.94 -23.72 5.81
C LYS A 226 -8.73 -22.80 5.57
N ASN A 227 -8.91 -21.74 4.80
CA ASN A 227 -7.84 -20.81 4.41
C ASN A 227 -7.74 -19.59 5.34
N ALA A 228 -8.62 -19.45 6.34
CA ALA A 228 -8.66 -18.29 7.23
C ALA A 228 -7.30 -17.99 7.90
N LYS A 229 -6.60 -19.04 8.38
CA LYS A 229 -5.27 -18.89 9.00
C LYS A 229 -4.21 -18.50 7.98
N ILE A 230 -4.25 -19.06 6.77
CA ILE A 230 -3.32 -18.73 5.69
C ILE A 230 -3.49 -17.26 5.28
N ALA A 231 -4.73 -16.78 5.14
CA ALA A 231 -5.03 -15.39 4.84
C ALA A 231 -4.56 -14.44 5.94
N SER A 232 -4.83 -14.77 7.22
CA SER A 232 -4.35 -13.98 8.36
C SER A 232 -2.82 -13.91 8.40
N ASN A 233 -2.13 -15.04 8.24
CA ASN A 233 -0.66 -15.06 8.23
C ASN A 233 -0.10 -14.25 7.07
N SER A 234 -0.72 -14.35 5.88
CA SER A 234 -0.30 -13.58 4.70
C SER A 234 -0.45 -12.08 4.92
N ALA A 235 -1.57 -11.64 5.50
CA ALA A 235 -1.77 -10.24 5.88
C ALA A 235 -0.73 -9.77 6.91
N THR A 236 -0.45 -10.60 7.92
CA THR A 236 0.59 -10.32 8.92
C THR A 236 1.96 -10.14 8.27
N PHE A 237 2.38 -11.08 7.40
CA PHE A 237 3.67 -10.97 6.70
C PHE A 237 3.73 -9.73 5.81
N ALA A 238 2.64 -9.37 5.14
CA ALA A 238 2.58 -8.18 4.31
C ALA A 238 2.72 -6.89 5.14
N ILE A 239 2.03 -6.79 6.27
CA ILE A 239 2.14 -5.65 7.18
C ILE A 239 3.53 -5.54 7.79
N LEU A 240 4.08 -6.65 8.28
CA LEU A 240 5.42 -6.66 8.86
C LEU A 240 6.49 -6.30 7.81
N GLY A 241 6.37 -6.82 6.59
CA GLY A 241 7.27 -6.47 5.48
C GLY A 241 7.20 -4.99 5.13
N SER A 242 6.00 -4.42 5.05
CA SER A 242 5.81 -2.97 4.86
C SER A 242 6.39 -2.16 6.03
N GLY A 243 6.17 -2.60 7.27
CA GLY A 243 6.71 -1.97 8.47
C GLY A 243 8.24 -1.97 8.53
N VAL A 244 8.88 -3.09 8.16
CA VAL A 244 10.34 -3.18 8.04
C VAL A 244 10.85 -2.15 7.03
N MET A 245 10.26 -2.10 5.84
CA MET A 245 10.65 -1.09 4.85
C MET A 245 10.45 0.34 5.37
N ARG A 246 9.38 0.59 6.14
CA ARG A 246 9.16 1.90 6.79
C ARG A 246 10.32 2.31 7.67
N LEU A 247 10.73 1.40 8.54
CA LEU A 247 11.79 1.65 9.48
C LEU A 247 13.11 1.85 8.76
N LEU A 248 13.41 1.06 7.71
CA LEU A 248 14.61 1.25 6.91
C LEU A 248 14.66 2.64 6.26
N LEU A 249 13.58 3.05 5.60
CA LEU A 249 13.53 4.37 4.96
C LEU A 249 13.57 5.51 5.98
N PHE A 250 12.86 5.38 7.10
CA PHE A 250 12.95 6.31 8.22
C PHE A 250 14.39 6.42 8.72
N PHE A 251 15.10 5.32 8.87
CA PHE A 251 16.49 5.29 9.30
C PHE A 251 17.47 5.92 8.31
N VAL A 252 17.20 5.84 7.00
CA VAL A 252 17.94 6.64 6.00
C VAL A 252 17.83 8.12 6.34
N PHE A 253 16.61 8.64 6.43
CA PHE A 253 16.39 10.07 6.65
C PHE A 253 16.81 10.53 8.05
N LEU A 254 16.55 9.73 9.08
CA LEU A 254 16.92 10.07 10.46
C LEU A 254 18.44 10.19 10.60
N GLY A 255 19.22 9.31 9.97
CA GLY A 255 20.67 9.40 10.00
C GLY A 255 21.20 10.69 9.37
N VAL A 256 20.60 11.12 8.26
CA VAL A 256 20.93 12.40 7.62
C VAL A 256 20.52 13.59 8.52
N VAL A 257 19.27 13.66 8.94
CA VAL A 257 18.74 14.77 9.75
C VAL A 257 19.48 14.90 11.08
N SER A 258 19.77 13.78 11.74
CA SER A 258 20.52 13.75 13.01
C SER A 258 22.00 14.15 12.86
N SER A 259 22.55 14.12 11.64
CA SER A 259 23.89 14.65 11.36
C SER A 259 23.95 16.18 11.30
N GLY A 260 22.79 16.86 11.40
CA GLY A 260 22.67 18.31 11.34
C GLY A 260 22.53 18.87 9.93
N VAL A 261 22.39 18.01 8.91
CA VAL A 261 22.14 18.40 7.52
C VAL A 261 20.65 18.29 7.24
N GLY A 262 20.02 19.40 6.85
CA GLY A 262 18.61 19.43 6.45
C GLY A 262 18.39 18.86 5.05
N LEU A 263 17.21 18.29 4.82
CA LEU A 263 16.78 17.81 3.51
C LEU A 263 16.39 18.98 2.58
N ASP A 264 16.57 18.82 1.27
CA ASP A 264 16.15 19.82 0.28
C ASP A 264 14.61 19.86 0.22
N PRO A 265 13.95 21.00 0.53
CA PRO A 265 12.49 21.10 0.52
C PRO A 265 11.85 20.79 -0.84
N SER A 266 12.59 20.98 -1.95
CA SER A 266 12.09 20.71 -3.30
C SER A 266 12.02 19.21 -3.62
N ASN A 267 12.93 18.41 -3.05
CA ASN A 267 12.94 16.95 -3.21
C ASN A 267 13.60 16.26 -2.00
N PRO A 268 12.92 16.25 -0.84
CA PRO A 268 13.52 15.83 0.43
C PRO A 268 13.88 14.34 0.43
N ALA A 269 13.12 13.55 -0.33
CA ALA A 269 13.37 12.13 -0.43
C ALA A 269 14.62 11.82 -1.27
N ALA A 270 14.85 12.52 -2.39
CA ALA A 270 16.07 12.33 -3.17
C ALA A 270 17.30 12.85 -2.42
N SER A 271 17.20 14.04 -1.84
CA SER A 271 18.32 14.67 -1.14
C SER A 271 18.82 13.83 0.03
N GLY A 272 17.95 13.12 0.74
CA GLY A 272 18.39 12.24 1.84
C GLY A 272 19.32 11.12 1.36
N PHE A 273 19.06 10.54 0.20
CA PHE A 273 19.94 9.54 -0.37
C PHE A 273 21.21 10.17 -0.97
N GLU A 274 21.08 11.32 -1.61
CA GLU A 274 22.22 12.08 -2.14
C GLU A 274 23.20 12.49 -1.04
N ILE A 275 22.71 13.03 0.08
CA ILE A 275 23.56 13.42 1.22
C ILE A 275 24.29 12.20 1.80
N ALA A 276 23.64 11.04 1.82
CA ALA A 276 24.22 9.82 2.35
C ALA A 276 25.38 9.25 1.50
N LEU A 277 25.29 9.35 0.17
CA LEU A 277 26.16 8.59 -0.75
C LEU A 277 26.61 9.35 -2.02
N GLY A 278 26.24 10.61 -2.17
CA GLY A 278 26.39 11.39 -3.40
C GLY A 278 25.53 10.85 -4.55
N ARG A 279 26.02 10.98 -5.78
CA ARG A 279 25.34 10.50 -7.01
C ARG A 279 24.91 9.02 -6.96
N PRO A 280 25.70 8.07 -6.42
CA PRO A 280 25.22 6.71 -6.18
C PRO A 280 23.94 6.63 -5.34
N GLY A 281 23.81 7.51 -4.34
CA GLY A 281 22.62 7.62 -3.51
C GLY A 281 21.39 8.02 -4.31
N GLU A 282 21.49 9.06 -5.15
CA GLU A 282 20.40 9.48 -6.03
C GLU A 282 19.93 8.35 -6.97
N ILE A 283 20.87 7.57 -7.52
CA ILE A 283 20.54 6.44 -8.40
C ILE A 283 19.83 5.34 -7.60
N ILE A 284 20.30 5.03 -6.38
CA ILE A 284 19.65 4.06 -5.49
C ILE A 284 18.22 4.53 -5.15
N PHE A 285 18.06 5.79 -4.80
CA PHE A 285 16.75 6.42 -4.60
C PHE A 285 15.87 6.24 -5.83
N GLY A 286 16.39 6.54 -7.01
CA GLY A 286 15.67 6.41 -8.27
C GLY A 286 15.21 4.98 -8.55
N ILE A 287 16.07 3.98 -8.28
CA ILE A 287 15.73 2.56 -8.40
C ILE A 287 14.61 2.19 -7.43
N ILE A 288 14.71 2.58 -6.16
CA ILE A 288 13.69 2.30 -5.14
C ILE A 288 12.36 2.95 -5.54
N LEU A 289 12.38 4.23 -5.88
CA LEU A 289 11.21 5.02 -6.20
C LEU A 289 10.52 4.52 -7.49
N PHE A 290 11.28 4.23 -8.53
CA PHE A 290 10.74 3.65 -9.76
C PHE A 290 10.09 2.30 -9.48
N SER A 291 10.78 1.43 -8.76
CA SER A 291 10.33 0.07 -8.42
C SER A 291 9.04 0.10 -7.60
N ALA A 292 8.97 0.96 -6.59
CA ALA A 292 7.79 1.17 -5.77
C ALA A 292 6.63 1.77 -6.58
N GLY A 293 6.90 2.78 -7.39
CA GLY A 293 5.89 3.43 -8.20
C GLY A 293 5.25 2.46 -9.20
N ILE A 294 6.03 1.70 -9.99
CA ILE A 294 5.46 0.84 -11.04
C ILE A 294 4.68 -0.33 -10.46
N SER A 295 5.16 -0.94 -9.37
CA SER A 295 4.43 -2.01 -8.68
C SER A 295 3.14 -1.49 -8.05
N SER A 296 3.16 -0.27 -7.51
CA SER A 296 1.98 0.38 -6.97
C SER A 296 1.01 0.85 -8.08
N VAL A 297 1.50 1.19 -9.29
CA VAL A 297 0.63 1.47 -10.45
C VAL A 297 -0.20 0.25 -10.82
N ILE A 298 0.46 -0.91 -10.88
CA ILE A 298 -0.17 -2.20 -11.17
C ILE A 298 -1.19 -2.55 -10.08
N GLY A 299 -0.80 -2.40 -8.80
CA GLY A 299 -1.68 -2.68 -7.66
C GLY A 299 -2.92 -1.79 -7.61
N ALA A 300 -2.75 -0.48 -7.75
CA ALA A 300 -3.84 0.49 -7.74
C ALA A 300 -4.85 0.23 -8.86
N ALA A 301 -4.36 0.01 -10.09
CA ALA A 301 -5.21 -0.25 -11.24
C ALA A 301 -5.94 -1.59 -11.14
N TYR A 302 -5.24 -2.67 -10.77
CA TYR A 302 -5.84 -3.99 -10.59
C TYR A 302 -6.93 -3.98 -9.51
N THR A 303 -6.63 -3.43 -8.33
CA THR A 303 -7.59 -3.43 -7.24
C THR A 303 -8.77 -2.51 -7.54
N SER A 304 -8.55 -1.30 -8.06
CA SER A 304 -9.65 -0.39 -8.42
C SER A 304 -10.57 -1.02 -9.48
N ALA A 305 -10.01 -1.69 -10.49
CA ALA A 305 -10.80 -2.42 -11.49
C ALA A 305 -11.64 -3.54 -10.86
N SER A 306 -11.12 -4.24 -9.84
CA SER A 306 -11.90 -5.28 -9.14
C SER A 306 -13.14 -4.73 -8.43
N PHE A 307 -13.10 -3.49 -7.93
CA PHE A 307 -14.27 -2.80 -7.34
C PHE A 307 -15.27 -2.32 -8.40
N LEU A 308 -14.81 -2.06 -9.62
CA LEU A 308 -15.66 -1.63 -10.74
C LEU A 308 -16.56 -2.76 -11.28
N LYS A 309 -16.20 -4.03 -11.04
CA LYS A 309 -16.97 -5.20 -11.49
C LYS A 309 -18.45 -5.16 -11.06
N THR A 310 -18.73 -4.62 -9.87
CA THR A 310 -20.09 -4.51 -9.32
C THR A 310 -21.02 -3.58 -10.09
N PHE A 311 -20.48 -2.64 -10.88
CA PHE A 311 -21.33 -1.68 -11.60
C PHE A 311 -21.95 -2.26 -12.88
N HIS A 312 -21.28 -3.21 -13.56
CA HIS A 312 -21.82 -3.80 -14.78
C HIS A 312 -21.09 -5.10 -15.18
N PRO A 313 -21.78 -6.16 -15.65
CA PRO A 313 -21.15 -7.42 -16.09
C PRO A 313 -20.10 -7.26 -17.20
N LEU A 314 -20.23 -6.23 -18.04
CA LEU A 314 -19.23 -5.93 -19.07
C LEU A 314 -17.88 -5.50 -18.48
N LEU A 315 -17.86 -4.85 -17.32
CA LEU A 315 -16.62 -4.43 -16.66
C LEU A 315 -15.84 -5.63 -16.14
N GLU A 316 -16.54 -6.68 -15.71
CA GLU A 316 -15.94 -7.96 -15.38
C GLU A 316 -15.42 -8.68 -16.64
N LYS A 317 -16.24 -8.78 -17.69
CA LYS A 317 -15.86 -9.42 -18.97
C LYS A 317 -14.62 -8.79 -19.60
N TYR A 318 -14.50 -7.46 -19.54
CA TYR A 318 -13.41 -6.70 -20.14
C TYR A 318 -12.45 -6.14 -19.08
N ASN A 319 -12.26 -6.83 -17.95
CA ASN A 319 -11.47 -6.35 -16.81
C ASN A 319 -10.05 -5.87 -17.16
N ASN A 320 -9.35 -6.56 -18.08
CA ASN A 320 -8.03 -6.11 -18.52
C ASN A 320 -8.07 -4.74 -19.22
N LEU A 321 -9.12 -4.45 -20.00
CA LEU A 321 -9.30 -3.14 -20.62
C LEU A 321 -9.65 -2.07 -19.58
N VAL A 322 -10.41 -2.42 -18.54
CA VAL A 322 -10.69 -1.51 -17.42
C VAL A 322 -9.40 -1.12 -16.70
N ILE A 323 -8.53 -2.10 -16.40
CA ILE A 323 -7.21 -1.85 -15.80
C ILE A 323 -6.36 -0.94 -16.70
N ILE A 324 -6.26 -1.26 -17.99
CA ILE A 324 -5.49 -0.45 -18.96
C ILE A 324 -6.06 0.98 -19.02
N GLY A 325 -7.38 1.12 -19.12
CA GLY A 325 -8.06 2.43 -19.13
C GLY A 325 -7.77 3.25 -17.88
N PHE A 326 -7.73 2.60 -16.71
CA PHE A 326 -7.37 3.23 -15.45
C PHE A 326 -5.93 3.77 -15.45
N ILE A 327 -4.97 2.98 -15.94
CA ILE A 327 -3.55 3.39 -16.06
C ILE A 327 -3.39 4.53 -17.08
N VAL A 328 -4.03 4.42 -18.25
CA VAL A 328 -4.01 5.44 -19.29
C VAL A 328 -4.55 6.75 -18.74
N PHE A 329 -5.73 6.70 -18.11
CA PHE A 329 -6.36 7.89 -17.55
C PHE A 329 -5.49 8.54 -16.48
N SER A 330 -4.98 7.79 -15.50
CA SER A 330 -4.11 8.36 -14.47
C SER A 330 -2.80 8.94 -15.03
N THR A 331 -2.23 8.30 -16.06
CA THR A 331 -1.00 8.78 -16.71
C THR A 331 -1.24 10.07 -17.49
N ILE A 332 -2.36 10.16 -18.21
CA ILE A 332 -2.78 11.38 -18.91
C ILE A 332 -3.00 12.51 -17.90
N VAL A 333 -3.77 12.25 -16.84
CA VAL A 333 -4.04 13.24 -15.79
C VAL A 333 -2.74 13.74 -15.17
N TYR A 334 -1.81 12.82 -14.86
CA TYR A 334 -0.49 13.20 -14.39
C TYR A 334 0.27 14.09 -15.41
N ALA A 335 0.32 13.69 -16.68
CA ALA A 335 1.08 14.42 -17.69
C ALA A 335 0.59 15.85 -17.93
N PHE A 336 -0.71 16.12 -17.71
CA PHE A 336 -1.29 17.46 -17.85
C PHE A 336 -1.28 18.29 -16.55
N ILE A 337 -1.45 17.65 -15.38
CA ILE A 337 -1.59 18.35 -14.09
C ILE A 337 -0.26 18.41 -13.31
N GLY A 338 0.63 17.43 -13.48
CA GLY A 338 1.86 17.27 -12.71
C GLY A 338 1.66 16.60 -11.34
N GLN A 339 2.67 16.72 -10.46
CA GLN A 339 2.62 16.23 -9.07
C GLN A 339 2.41 17.37 -8.08
N PRO A 340 1.17 17.77 -7.78
CA PRO A 340 0.92 18.48 -6.55
C PRO A 340 1.12 17.49 -5.39
N VAL A 341 2.25 17.59 -4.69
CA VAL A 341 2.53 16.87 -3.42
C VAL A 341 1.34 16.97 -2.46
N MET A 342 0.62 18.07 -2.50
CA MET A 342 -0.63 18.28 -1.77
C MET A 342 -1.74 17.29 -2.14
N LEU A 343 -1.91 16.91 -3.42
CA LEU A 343 -2.88 15.85 -3.78
C LEU A 343 -2.48 14.49 -3.22
N LEU A 344 -1.19 14.18 -3.11
CA LEU A 344 -0.70 12.94 -2.51
C LEU A 344 -0.97 12.89 -1.01
N ILE A 345 -0.74 14.00 -0.29
CA ILE A 345 -1.05 14.11 1.14
C ILE A 345 -2.57 14.01 1.36
N LEU A 346 -3.36 14.77 0.59
CA LEU A 346 -4.82 14.74 0.65
C LEU A 346 -5.38 13.35 0.34
N ALA A 347 -4.86 12.67 -0.69
CA ALA A 347 -5.27 11.32 -1.02
C ALA A 347 -4.97 10.33 0.12
N GLY A 348 -3.80 10.45 0.77
CA GLY A 348 -3.45 9.66 1.94
C GLY A 348 -4.42 9.88 3.11
N SER A 349 -4.70 11.15 3.45
CA SER A 349 -5.61 11.49 4.55
C SER A 349 -7.06 11.07 4.27
N LEU A 350 -7.57 11.32 3.05
CA LEU A 350 -8.91 10.89 2.62
C LEU A 350 -9.03 9.36 2.61
N ASN A 351 -7.98 8.64 2.22
CA ASN A 351 -7.98 7.18 2.27
C ASN A 351 -7.92 6.62 3.70
N GLY A 352 -7.28 7.33 4.63
CA GLY A 352 -7.36 7.04 6.06
C GLY A 352 -8.80 7.16 6.60
N LEU A 353 -9.58 8.11 6.08
CA LEU A 353 -11.00 8.32 6.41
C LEU A 353 -11.94 7.29 5.79
N ILE A 354 -11.56 6.68 4.67
CA ILE A 354 -12.32 5.58 4.03
C ILE A 354 -12.19 4.27 4.81
N LEU A 355 -11.13 4.10 5.61
CA LEU A 355 -10.88 2.87 6.35
C LEU A 355 -11.98 2.55 7.39
N PRO A 356 -12.49 3.47 8.24
CA PRO A 356 -13.60 3.20 9.14
C PRO A 356 -14.84 2.64 8.45
N LEU A 357 -15.21 3.21 7.29
CA LEU A 357 -16.33 2.74 6.48
C LEU A 357 -16.08 1.28 6.06
N THR A 358 -14.95 1.03 5.41
CA THR A 358 -14.67 -0.26 4.81
C THR A 358 -14.33 -1.36 5.80
N LEU A 359 -13.54 -1.07 6.83
CA LEU A 359 -13.27 -2.01 7.93
C LEU A 359 -14.55 -2.28 8.73
N GLY A 360 -15.38 -1.26 8.95
CA GLY A 360 -16.68 -1.40 9.60
C GLY A 360 -17.60 -2.39 8.88
N THR A 361 -17.72 -2.29 7.54
CA THR A 361 -18.52 -3.25 6.77
C THR A 361 -17.97 -4.67 6.88
N ILE A 362 -16.64 -4.83 6.82
CA ILE A 362 -15.99 -6.13 6.98
C ILE A 362 -16.27 -6.73 8.35
N LEU A 363 -16.16 -5.96 9.43
CA LEU A 363 -16.38 -6.43 10.80
C LEU A 363 -17.85 -6.81 11.04
N ILE A 364 -18.79 -6.04 10.50
CA ILE A 364 -20.22 -6.40 10.54
C ILE A 364 -20.44 -7.70 9.77
N GLY A 365 -19.89 -7.81 8.55
CA GLY A 365 -20.00 -9.00 7.72
C GLY A 365 -19.39 -10.24 8.37
N ALA A 366 -18.27 -10.07 9.09
CA ALA A 366 -17.56 -11.14 9.78
C ALA A 366 -18.39 -11.85 10.86
N ASN A 367 -19.41 -11.18 11.39
CA ASN A 367 -20.28 -11.67 12.46
C ASN A 367 -21.67 -12.07 11.95
N ARG A 368 -21.92 -11.99 10.64
CA ARG A 368 -23.20 -12.32 10.00
C ARG A 368 -23.16 -13.69 9.36
N LYS A 369 -23.90 -14.65 9.92
CA LYS A 369 -23.96 -16.05 9.45
C LYS A 369 -24.36 -16.20 7.98
N ASN A 370 -25.26 -15.35 7.47
CA ASN A 370 -25.65 -15.36 6.05
C ASN A 370 -24.53 -14.89 5.09
N ILE A 371 -23.42 -14.36 5.62
CA ILE A 371 -22.25 -13.92 4.85
C ILE A 371 -21.09 -14.90 5.04
N VAL A 372 -20.72 -15.20 6.30
CA VAL A 372 -19.54 -16.05 6.60
C VAL A 372 -19.85 -17.55 6.72
N GLY A 373 -21.13 -17.93 6.70
CA GLY A 373 -21.58 -19.31 6.95
C GLY A 373 -21.66 -19.65 8.44
N ASP A 374 -22.28 -20.79 8.76
CA ASP A 374 -22.47 -21.24 10.14
C ASP A 374 -21.21 -21.80 10.80
N ASP A 375 -20.28 -22.33 9.99
CA ASP A 375 -19.06 -22.98 10.48
C ASP A 375 -17.95 -21.98 10.86
N TYR A 376 -18.07 -20.72 10.43
CA TYR A 376 -17.08 -19.70 10.73
C TYR A 376 -17.46 -18.88 11.95
N LYS A 377 -16.53 -18.80 12.90
CA LYS A 377 -16.59 -17.85 14.02
C LYS A 377 -15.39 -16.91 13.94
N HIS A 378 -15.67 -15.62 13.77
CA HIS A 378 -14.61 -14.62 13.75
C HIS A 378 -13.98 -14.49 15.16
N PRO A 379 -12.65 -14.57 15.31
CA PRO A 379 -12.02 -14.44 16.62
C PRO A 379 -12.32 -13.10 17.29
N ILE A 380 -12.81 -13.12 18.53
CA ILE A 380 -13.24 -11.90 19.26
C ILE A 380 -12.10 -10.87 19.34
N TRP A 381 -10.88 -11.32 19.59
CA TRP A 381 -9.72 -10.42 19.68
C TRP A 381 -9.46 -9.68 18.36
N LEU A 382 -9.70 -10.31 17.19
CA LEU A 382 -9.59 -9.64 15.90
C LEU A 382 -10.71 -8.62 15.71
N THR A 383 -11.94 -8.95 16.12
CA THR A 383 -13.06 -8.00 16.11
C THR A 383 -12.74 -6.77 16.96
N VAL A 384 -12.27 -6.98 18.20
CA VAL A 384 -11.93 -5.89 19.13
C VAL A 384 -10.83 -5.01 18.56
N LEU A 385 -9.73 -5.60 18.07
CA LEU A 385 -8.66 -4.84 17.43
C LEU A 385 -9.14 -4.07 16.20
N GLY A 386 -9.98 -4.68 15.38
CA GLY A 386 -10.56 -4.03 14.20
C GLY A 386 -11.46 -2.84 14.57
N VAL A 387 -12.29 -2.97 15.61
CA VAL A 387 -13.12 -1.87 16.11
C VAL A 387 -12.24 -0.74 16.65
N ILE A 388 -11.22 -1.05 17.44
CA ILE A 388 -10.26 -0.06 17.94
C ILE A 388 -9.60 0.68 16.78
N ALA A 389 -9.13 -0.04 15.75
CA ALA A 389 -8.54 0.55 14.56
C ALA A 389 -9.52 1.45 13.80
N ALA A 390 -10.77 1.02 13.60
CA ALA A 390 -11.79 1.82 12.93
C ALA A 390 -12.12 3.11 13.72
N VAL A 391 -12.27 3.02 15.04
CA VAL A 391 -12.54 4.19 15.90
C VAL A 391 -11.34 5.14 15.93
N ALA A 392 -10.12 4.61 16.10
CA ALA A 392 -8.90 5.41 16.12
C ALA A 392 -8.70 6.16 14.80
N THR A 393 -8.91 5.49 13.66
CA THR A 393 -8.75 6.12 12.34
C THR A 393 -9.85 7.10 12.01
N LEU A 394 -11.08 6.86 12.47
CA LEU A 394 -12.16 7.84 12.39
C LEU A 394 -11.81 9.11 13.19
N TYR A 395 -11.38 8.94 14.44
CA TYR A 395 -10.98 10.06 15.29
C TYR A 395 -9.82 10.86 14.68
N LEU A 396 -8.73 10.18 14.32
CA LEU A 396 -7.55 10.82 13.73
C LEU A 396 -7.86 11.46 12.37
N GLY A 397 -8.74 10.86 11.58
CA GLY A 397 -9.17 11.41 10.30
C GLY A 397 -10.03 12.67 10.45
N ILE A 398 -10.93 12.73 11.42
CA ILE A 398 -11.71 13.95 11.70
C ILE A 398 -10.78 15.07 12.14
N GLN A 399 -9.82 14.78 13.03
CA GLN A 399 -8.84 15.76 13.50
C GLN A 399 -7.90 16.25 12.38
N SER A 400 -7.56 15.40 11.42
CA SER A 400 -6.69 15.80 10.31
C SER A 400 -7.38 16.72 9.30
N LEU A 401 -8.70 16.64 9.15
CA LEU A 401 -9.46 17.57 8.30
C LEU A 401 -9.34 19.02 8.80
N SER A 402 -9.37 19.25 10.13
CA SER A 402 -9.07 20.58 10.68
C SER A 402 -7.65 21.03 10.37
N GLY A 403 -6.66 20.14 10.44
CA GLY A 403 -5.27 20.45 10.09
C GLY A 403 -5.04 20.74 8.60
N ILE A 404 -5.79 20.08 7.70
CA ILE A 404 -5.72 20.31 6.26
C ILE A 404 -6.16 21.75 5.91
N THR A 405 -7.14 22.32 6.61
CA THR A 405 -7.55 23.70 6.35
C THR A 405 -6.45 24.72 6.61
N ALA A 406 -5.49 24.43 7.50
CA ALA A 406 -4.32 25.27 7.74
C ALA A 406 -3.29 25.22 6.59
N LEU A 407 -3.23 24.11 5.84
CA LEU A 407 -2.36 23.99 4.65
C LEU A 407 -2.84 24.82 3.45
N TRP A 408 -4.07 25.32 3.48
CA TRP A 408 -4.66 26.15 2.42
C TRP A 408 -4.52 27.66 2.68
N GLN A 409 -3.94 28.05 3.82
CA GLN A 409 -3.76 29.45 4.23
C GLN A 409 -2.31 29.95 4.11
N GLY A 410 -1.39 29.10 3.64
CA GLY A 410 -0.03 29.46 3.22
C GLY A 410 0.13 29.24 1.73
#